data_AF-A0A846MMT4-F1
#
_entry.id   AF-A0A846MMT4-F1
#
_cell.length_a   1.000
_cell.length_b   1.000
_cell.length_c   1.000
_cell.angle_alpha   90.00
_cell.angle_beta   90.00
_cell.angle_gamma   90.00
#
_symmetry.space_group_name_H-M   'P 1'
#
loop_
_entity.id
_entity.type
_entity.pdbx_description
1 polymer ?
#
loop_
_entity_poly.entity_id
_entity_poly.type
_entity_poly.pdbx_seq_one_letter_code
_entity_poly.pdbx_strand_id
1 'polypeptide(L)'
;MMLKQRFDLPTLLLWGARFALGALMIWGGLHKFEPQPTAQEALQRIMEVSQKHPDKSSLMLYIYGMKQSGFAWQLLGLAELIGGVLLCLQGTALLGSAVLLPITLHIFLFHLFLEPDEPGEVLMSGLYFLANLLFIGIHYKQWKHLLWIKPWKSANEKQEVKV
;
A
#
# COMPACT_ATOMS: atom_id res chain seq x y z
N MET A 1 14.40 26.65 -27.66
CA MET A 1 14.10 25.22 -27.94
C MET A 1 14.41 24.38 -26.68
N MET A 2 13.51 24.36 -25.68
CA MET A 2 13.73 23.67 -24.37
C MET A 2 12.46 22.99 -23.80
N LEU A 3 11.39 22.87 -24.60
CA LEU A 3 10.11 22.27 -24.19
C LEU A 3 9.92 20.84 -24.70
N LYS A 4 10.75 20.37 -25.65
CA LYS A 4 10.57 19.06 -26.31
C LYS A 4 11.10 17.86 -25.51
N GLN A 5 11.80 18.11 -24.39
CA GLN A 5 12.48 17.07 -23.59
C GLN A 5 11.76 16.70 -22.29
N ARG A 6 10.56 17.24 -22.05
CA ARG A 6 9.81 17.03 -20.78
C ARG A 6 8.70 15.96 -20.88
N PHE A 7 8.47 15.43 -22.07
CA PHE A 7 7.36 14.53 -22.41
C PHE A 7 7.85 13.38 -23.29
N ASP A 8 8.89 12.68 -22.86
CA ASP A 8 9.26 11.41 -23.45
C ASP A 8 8.27 10.32 -23.00
N LEU A 9 7.98 9.37 -23.91
CA LEU A 9 7.04 8.27 -23.69
C LEU A 9 7.26 7.52 -22.35
N PRO A 10 8.49 7.15 -21.94
CA PRO A 10 8.68 6.46 -20.66
C PRO A 10 8.27 7.32 -19.46
N THR A 11 8.53 8.64 -19.47
CA THR A 11 8.10 9.52 -18.39
C THR A 11 6.57 9.63 -18.33
N LEU A 12 5.90 9.75 -19.48
CA LEU A 12 4.43 9.76 -19.54
C LEU A 12 3.82 8.45 -19.01
N LEU A 13 4.41 7.30 -19.37
CA LEU A 13 3.98 5.99 -18.88
C LEU A 13 4.16 5.89 -17.36
N LEU A 14 5.29 6.35 -16.81
CA LEU A 14 5.52 6.37 -15.37
C LEU A 14 4.52 7.27 -14.63
N TRP A 15 4.22 8.44 -15.19
CA TRP A 15 3.22 9.34 -14.61
C TRP A 15 1.83 8.69 -14.66
N GLY A 16 1.46 8.10 -15.79
CA GLY A 16 0.20 7.38 -15.96
C GLY A 16 0.05 6.22 -14.97
N ALA A 17 1.06 5.37 -14.85
CA ALA A 17 1.08 4.26 -13.91
C ALA A 17 0.98 4.74 -12.44
N ARG A 18 1.64 5.86 -12.11
CA ARG A 18 1.58 6.46 -10.77
C ARG A 18 0.18 6.95 -10.43
N PHE A 19 -0.44 7.69 -11.36
CA PHE A 19 -1.81 8.16 -11.18
C PHE A 19 -2.82 7.02 -11.17
N ALA A 20 -2.62 5.98 -11.99
CA ALA A 20 -3.46 4.79 -11.97
C ALA A 20 -3.40 4.09 -10.61
N LEU A 21 -2.19 3.80 -10.10
CA LEU A 21 -2.02 3.20 -8.79
C LEU A 21 -2.63 4.09 -7.68
N GLY A 22 -2.35 5.39 -7.70
CA GLY A 22 -2.91 6.32 -6.72
C GLY A 22 -4.43 6.39 -6.76
N ALA A 23 -5.03 6.43 -7.94
CA ALA A 23 -6.48 6.41 -8.12
C ALA A 23 -7.10 5.09 -7.65
N LEU A 24 -6.46 3.95 -7.93
CA LEU A 24 -6.91 2.65 -7.45
C LEU A 24 -6.88 2.56 -5.92
N MET A 25 -5.84 3.08 -5.27
CA MET A 25 -5.77 3.14 -3.80
C MET A 25 -6.83 4.07 -3.21
N ILE A 26 -7.08 5.23 -3.84
CA ILE A 26 -8.15 6.14 -3.40
C ILE A 26 -9.52 5.45 -3.53
N TRP A 27 -9.78 4.83 -4.69
CA TRP A 27 -11.01 4.11 -4.95
C TRP A 27 -11.22 2.97 -3.95
N GLY A 28 -10.22 2.10 -3.76
CA GLY A 28 -10.26 1.01 -2.79
C GLY A 28 -10.46 1.51 -1.35
N GLY A 29 -9.81 2.61 -0.99
CA GLY A 29 -9.95 3.21 0.33
C GLY A 29 -11.36 3.75 0.61
N LEU A 30 -11.99 4.41 -0.37
CA LEU A 30 -13.36 4.92 -0.24
C LEU A 30 -14.38 3.78 -0.01
N HIS A 31 -14.25 2.67 -0.72
CA HIS A 31 -15.16 1.52 -0.59
C HIS A 31 -15.07 0.86 0.80
N LYS A 32 -13.97 1.07 1.54
CA LYS A 32 -13.84 0.54 2.91
C LYS A 32 -14.68 1.30 3.94
N PHE A 33 -15.24 2.46 3.60
CA PHE A 33 -16.11 3.25 4.48
C PHE A 33 -17.61 3.02 4.21
N GLU A 34 -17.96 2.14 3.27
CA GLU A 34 -19.36 1.81 3.03
C GLU A 34 -20.01 1.16 4.27
N PRO A 35 -21.33 1.36 4.48
CA PRO A 35 -22.05 0.77 5.58
C PRO A 35 -21.86 -0.75 5.61
N GLN A 36 -21.38 -1.25 6.74
CA GLN A 36 -21.16 -2.68 6.94
C GLN A 36 -22.45 -3.33 7.46
N PRO A 37 -22.71 -4.61 7.12
CA PRO A 37 -23.85 -5.34 7.65
C PRO A 37 -23.74 -5.46 9.18
N THR A 38 -24.84 -5.75 9.85
CA THR A 38 -24.81 -5.96 11.30
C THR A 38 -23.98 -7.21 11.65
N ALA A 39 -23.51 -7.32 12.90
CA ALA A 39 -22.75 -8.49 13.35
C ALA A 39 -23.53 -9.81 13.15
N GLN A 40 -24.85 -9.77 13.31
CA GLN A 40 -25.74 -10.93 13.13
C GLN A 40 -25.82 -11.33 11.65
N GLU A 41 -26.01 -10.35 10.75
CA GLU A 41 -26.00 -10.58 9.30
C GLU A 41 -24.64 -11.06 8.79
N ALA A 42 -23.54 -10.51 9.31
CA ALA A 42 -22.20 -10.96 8.99
C ALA A 42 -21.99 -12.43 9.37
N LEU A 43 -22.43 -12.83 10.57
CA LEU A 43 -22.34 -14.23 11.01
C LEU A 43 -23.17 -15.16 10.11
N GLN A 44 -24.39 -14.76 9.75
CA GLN A 44 -25.23 -15.53 8.82
C GLN A 44 -24.55 -15.73 7.46
N ARG A 45 -23.93 -14.67 6.89
CA ARG A 45 -23.20 -14.75 5.63
C ARG A 45 -21.97 -15.65 5.72
N ILE A 46 -21.23 -15.57 6.83
CA ILE A 46 -20.08 -16.46 7.06
C ILE A 46 -20.55 -17.92 7.09
N MET A 47 -21.62 -18.23 7.84
CA MET A 47 -22.16 -19.59 7.92
C MET A 47 -22.62 -20.10 6.56
N GLU A 48 -23.35 -19.29 5.78
CA GLU A 48 -23.84 -19.67 4.46
C GLU A 48 -22.69 -19.97 3.49
N VAL A 49 -21.69 -19.09 3.42
CA VAL A 49 -20.54 -19.27 2.54
C VAL A 49 -19.65 -20.41 3.01
N SER A 50 -19.46 -20.58 4.31
CA SER A 50 -18.65 -21.69 4.85
C SER A 50 -19.27 -23.06 4.56
N GLN A 51 -20.60 -23.14 4.44
CA GLN A 51 -21.30 -24.36 4.03
C GLN A 51 -21.10 -24.68 2.54
N LYS A 52 -21.09 -23.65 1.67
CA LYS A 52 -20.95 -23.82 0.20
C LYS A 52 -19.49 -23.92 -0.26
N HIS A 53 -18.61 -23.19 0.41
CA HIS A 53 -17.18 -23.01 0.10
C HIS A 53 -16.37 -23.05 1.41
N PRO A 54 -16.10 -24.26 1.95
CA PRO A 54 -15.38 -24.41 3.21
C PRO A 54 -13.99 -23.76 3.19
N ASP A 55 -13.35 -23.71 2.02
CA ASP A 55 -12.09 -23.06 1.72
C ASP A 55 -12.10 -21.54 1.98
N LYS A 56 -13.25 -20.87 1.76
CA LYS A 56 -13.40 -19.43 1.96
C LYS A 56 -13.76 -19.02 3.40
N SER A 57 -13.89 -19.98 4.30
CA SER A 57 -14.36 -19.70 5.68
C SER A 57 -13.40 -18.78 6.45
N SER A 58 -12.09 -19.07 6.38
CA SER A 58 -11.05 -18.29 7.07
C SER A 58 -10.95 -16.86 6.56
N LEU A 59 -11.07 -16.70 5.23
CA LEU A 59 -11.13 -15.40 4.57
C LEU A 59 -12.30 -14.56 5.09
N MET A 60 -13.50 -15.14 5.08
CA MET A 60 -14.72 -14.44 5.48
C MET A 60 -14.67 -14.05 6.96
N LEU A 61 -14.20 -14.95 7.83
CA LEU A 61 -13.98 -14.64 9.24
C LEU A 61 -13.02 -13.45 9.44
N TYR A 62 -11.92 -13.42 8.68
CA TYR A 62 -10.95 -12.34 8.77
C TYR A 62 -11.52 -11.00 8.27
N ILE A 63 -12.13 -10.98 7.07
CA ILE A 63 -12.73 -9.76 6.48
C ILE A 63 -13.82 -9.20 7.39
N TYR A 64 -14.81 -10.03 7.75
CA TYR A 64 -15.92 -9.57 8.57
C TYR A 64 -15.46 -9.23 9.99
N GLY A 65 -14.51 -9.95 10.57
CA GLY A 65 -13.90 -9.61 11.85
C GLY A 65 -13.30 -8.20 11.85
N MET A 66 -12.50 -7.86 10.83
CA MET A 66 -11.92 -6.51 10.69
C MET A 66 -12.98 -5.42 10.44
N LYS A 67 -14.02 -5.73 9.65
CA LYS A 67 -15.12 -4.79 9.35
C LYS A 67 -15.96 -4.49 10.58
N GLN A 68 -16.33 -5.52 11.35
CA GLN A 68 -17.13 -5.38 12.56
C GLN A 68 -16.37 -4.69 13.70
N SER A 69 -15.04 -4.75 13.69
CA SER A 69 -14.22 -4.08 14.71
C SER A 69 -14.30 -2.55 14.65
N GLY A 70 -14.76 -1.97 13.53
CA GLY A 70 -14.84 -0.52 13.32
C GLY A 70 -13.48 0.20 13.35
N PHE A 71 -12.37 -0.54 13.25
CA PHE A 71 -11.01 0.02 13.38
C PHE A 71 -10.10 -0.42 12.23
N ALA A 72 -9.73 -1.71 12.17
CA ALA A 72 -8.69 -2.18 11.25
C ALA A 72 -9.06 -1.93 9.78
N TRP A 73 -10.31 -2.21 9.40
CA TRP A 73 -10.79 -2.01 8.03
C TRP A 73 -10.82 -0.53 7.62
N GLN A 74 -11.23 0.35 8.54
CA GLN A 74 -11.30 1.79 8.31
C GLN A 74 -9.91 2.44 8.32
N LEU A 75 -9.01 1.99 9.20
CA LEU A 75 -7.62 2.44 9.23
C LEU A 75 -6.89 2.06 7.94
N LEU A 76 -7.10 0.84 7.44
CA LEU A 76 -6.60 0.39 6.15
C LEU A 76 -7.11 1.31 5.03
N GLY A 77 -8.42 1.58 4.99
CA GLY A 77 -9.01 2.49 4.02
C GLY A 77 -8.46 3.92 4.11
N LEU A 78 -8.31 4.46 5.31
CA LEU A 78 -7.73 5.79 5.53
C LEU A 78 -6.28 5.86 5.04
N ALA A 79 -5.49 4.82 5.32
CA ALA A 79 -4.09 4.77 4.92
C ALA A 79 -3.95 4.65 3.39
N GLU A 80 -4.84 3.90 2.72
CA GLU A 80 -4.94 3.86 1.26
C GLU A 80 -5.32 5.21 0.66
N LEU A 81 -6.29 5.92 1.27
CA LEU A 81 -6.68 7.27 0.83
C LEU A 81 -5.52 8.25 0.93
N ILE A 82 -4.87 8.32 2.10
CA ILE A 82 -3.73 9.22 2.34
C ILE A 82 -2.59 8.87 1.38
N GLY A 83 -2.22 7.59 1.32
CA GLY A 83 -1.15 7.11 0.45
C GLY A 83 -1.42 7.37 -1.03
N GLY A 84 -2.64 7.10 -1.49
CA GLY A 84 -3.07 7.31 -2.87
C GLY A 84 -3.12 8.79 -3.26
N VAL A 85 -3.63 9.67 -2.39
CA VAL A 85 -3.61 11.12 -2.60
C VAL A 85 -2.16 11.63 -2.67
N LEU A 86 -1.31 11.24 -1.73
CA LEU A 86 0.10 11.63 -1.73
C LEU A 86 0.85 11.10 -2.96
N LEU A 87 0.49 9.92 -3.45
CA LEU A 87 1.08 9.35 -4.66
C LEU A 87 0.71 10.15 -5.92
N CYS A 88 -0.52 10.66 -6.00
CA CYS A 88 -1.01 11.50 -7.10
C CYS A 88 -0.41 12.92 -7.07
N LEU A 89 -0.24 13.51 -5.88
CA LEU A 89 0.32 14.85 -5.73
C LEU A 89 1.75 14.95 -6.30
N GLN A 90 2.10 16.13 -6.83
CA GLN A 90 3.42 16.38 -7.39
C GLN A 90 4.45 16.55 -6.26
N GLY A 91 5.54 15.78 -6.29
CA GLY A 91 6.63 15.88 -5.33
C GLY A 91 6.50 15.04 -4.05
N THR A 92 5.30 14.56 -3.70
CA THR A 92 5.06 13.67 -2.53
C THR A 92 5.02 12.19 -2.87
N ALA A 93 5.30 11.82 -4.12
CA ALA A 93 5.22 10.43 -4.62
C ALA A 93 6.02 9.43 -3.76
N LEU A 94 7.23 9.80 -3.32
CA LEU A 94 8.04 8.96 -2.44
C LEU A 94 7.35 8.72 -1.09
N LEU A 95 6.77 9.76 -0.47
CA LEU A 95 6.06 9.64 0.80
C LEU A 95 4.81 8.79 0.65
N GLY A 96 4.01 9.04 -0.41
CA GLY A 96 2.84 8.23 -0.72
C GLY A 96 3.21 6.76 -0.93
N SER A 97 4.26 6.48 -1.71
CA SER A 97 4.73 5.11 -1.95
C SER A 97 5.25 4.44 -0.67
N ALA A 98 5.91 5.18 0.21
CA ALA A 98 6.39 4.68 1.50
C ALA A 98 5.23 4.31 2.44
N VAL A 99 4.18 5.14 2.49
CA VAL A 99 2.94 4.84 3.24
C VAL A 99 2.22 3.64 2.63
N LEU A 100 2.13 3.56 1.31
CA LEU A 100 1.49 2.46 0.59
C LEU A 100 2.28 1.15 0.61
N LEU A 101 3.57 1.16 0.98
CA LEU A 101 4.39 -0.06 0.97
C LEU A 101 3.88 -1.16 1.90
N PRO A 102 3.73 -0.92 3.23
CA PRO A 102 3.17 -1.94 4.12
C PRO A 102 1.73 -2.32 3.73
N ILE A 103 0.98 -1.40 3.13
CA ILE A 103 -0.42 -1.60 2.73
C ILE A 103 -0.51 -2.53 1.51
N THR A 104 0.18 -2.20 0.43
CA THR A 104 0.22 -3.01 -0.79
C THR A 104 0.85 -4.38 -0.54
N LEU A 105 1.84 -4.46 0.36
CA LEU A 105 2.36 -5.72 0.86
C LEU A 105 1.28 -6.52 1.59
N HIS A 106 0.55 -5.90 2.53
CA HIS A 106 -0.51 -6.57 3.27
C HIS A 106 -1.63 -7.06 2.34
N ILE A 107 -2.08 -6.26 1.36
CA ILE A 107 -3.09 -6.66 0.37
C ILE A 107 -2.60 -7.85 -0.48
N PHE A 108 -1.33 -7.83 -0.92
CA PHE A 108 -0.75 -8.94 -1.67
C PHE A 108 -0.68 -10.22 -0.83
N LEU A 109 -0.16 -10.13 0.40
CA LEU A 109 -0.08 -11.29 1.30
C LEU A 109 -1.47 -11.80 1.70
N PHE A 110 -2.44 -10.89 1.86
CA PHE A 110 -3.82 -11.24 2.11
C PHE A 110 -4.37 -12.15 1.00
N HIS A 111 -4.27 -11.76 -0.27
CA HIS A 111 -4.74 -12.61 -1.37
C HIS A 111 -3.88 -13.88 -1.50
N LEU A 112 -2.56 -13.77 -1.34
CA LEU A 112 -1.65 -14.91 -1.46
C LEU A 112 -1.94 -16.02 -0.43
N PHE A 113 -2.32 -15.66 0.81
CA PHE A 113 -2.53 -16.63 1.90
C PHE A 113 -4.00 -16.98 2.14
N LEU A 114 -4.94 -16.05 1.94
CA LEU A 114 -6.37 -16.25 2.24
C LEU A 114 -7.23 -16.47 0.99
N GLU A 115 -6.73 -16.14 -0.20
CA GLU A 115 -7.39 -16.36 -1.50
C GLU A 115 -6.44 -16.97 -2.57
N PRO A 116 -5.63 -18.00 -2.25
CA PRO A 116 -4.67 -18.55 -3.22
C PRO A 116 -5.32 -19.16 -4.45
N ASP A 117 -6.58 -19.59 -4.33
CA ASP A 117 -7.37 -20.20 -5.40
C ASP A 117 -7.91 -19.17 -6.41
N GLU A 118 -7.72 -17.87 -6.15
CA GLU A 118 -8.08 -16.77 -7.06
C GLU A 118 -6.82 -16.13 -7.67
N PRO A 119 -6.19 -16.78 -8.68
CA PRO A 119 -4.91 -16.33 -9.22
C PRO A 119 -4.96 -14.93 -9.85
N GLY A 120 -6.15 -14.50 -10.30
CA GLY A 120 -6.37 -13.15 -10.84
C GLY A 120 -6.14 -12.07 -9.79
N GLU A 121 -6.70 -12.24 -8.59
CA GLU A 121 -6.58 -11.28 -7.48
C GLU A 121 -5.17 -11.29 -6.89
N VAL A 122 -4.54 -12.47 -6.77
CA VAL A 122 -3.14 -12.59 -6.35
C VAL A 122 -2.20 -11.87 -7.33
N LEU A 123 -2.42 -12.04 -8.64
CA LEU A 123 -1.63 -11.36 -9.66
C LEU A 123 -1.85 -9.84 -9.62
N MET A 124 -3.10 -9.39 -9.54
CA MET A 124 -3.43 -7.96 -9.53
C MET A 124 -2.85 -7.25 -8.31
N SER A 125 -3.04 -7.83 -7.11
CA SER A 125 -2.45 -7.30 -5.87
C SER A 125 -0.92 -7.35 -5.88
N GLY A 126 -0.32 -8.38 -6.48
CA GLY A 126 1.11 -8.46 -6.73
C GLY A 126 1.61 -7.34 -7.64
N LEU A 127 0.88 -7.01 -8.70
CA LEU A 127 1.22 -5.88 -9.58
C LEU A 127 1.16 -4.54 -8.85
N TYR A 128 0.21 -4.33 -7.94
CA TYR A 128 0.16 -3.12 -7.12
C TYR A 128 1.38 -2.99 -6.22
N PHE A 129 1.77 -4.08 -5.55
CA PHE A 129 2.94 -4.12 -4.71
C PHE A 129 4.24 -3.87 -5.50
N LEU A 130 4.40 -4.52 -6.66
CA LEU A 130 5.55 -4.32 -7.54
C LEU A 130 5.61 -2.91 -8.12
N ALA A 131 4.48 -2.34 -8.53
CA ALA A 131 4.40 -0.95 -8.99
C ALA A 131 4.82 0.02 -7.88
N ASN A 132 4.35 -0.20 -6.65
CA ASN A 132 4.73 0.62 -5.51
C ASN A 132 6.23 0.53 -5.19
N LEU A 133 6.81 -0.69 -5.23
CA LEU A 133 8.26 -0.90 -5.11
C LEU A 133 9.05 -0.17 -6.21
N LEU A 134 8.56 -0.19 -7.44
CA LEU A 134 9.17 0.52 -8.56
C LEU A 134 9.20 2.03 -8.31
N PHE A 135 8.13 2.63 -7.79
CA PHE A 135 8.11 4.06 -7.46
C PHE A 135 9.07 4.43 -6.33
N ILE A 136 9.19 3.58 -5.31
CA ILE A 136 10.23 3.73 -4.28
C ILE A 136 11.61 3.64 -4.92
N GLY A 137 11.86 2.64 -5.77
CA GLY A 137 13.13 2.43 -6.46
C GLY A 137 13.55 3.60 -7.36
N ILE A 138 12.62 4.21 -8.10
CA ILE A 138 12.89 5.40 -8.93
C ILE A 138 13.42 6.55 -8.07
N HIS A 139 12.91 6.68 -6.86
CA HIS A 139 13.34 7.70 -5.90
C HIS A 139 14.55 7.28 -5.05
N TYR A 140 15.27 6.21 -5.40
CA TYR A 140 16.44 5.70 -4.66
C TYR A 140 17.45 6.77 -4.26
N LYS A 141 17.79 7.69 -5.18
CA LYS A 141 18.73 8.78 -4.90
C LYS A 141 18.29 9.69 -3.74
N GLN A 142 16.98 9.83 -3.53
CA GLN A 142 16.41 10.67 -2.48
C GLN A 142 16.46 9.98 -1.12
N TRP A 143 16.24 8.67 -1.01
CA TRP A 143 16.15 8.00 0.30
C TRP A 143 17.35 7.11 0.66
N LYS A 144 18.27 6.81 -0.27
CA LYS A 144 19.44 5.95 0.02
C LYS A 144 20.28 6.42 1.21
N HIS A 145 20.29 7.72 1.49
CA HIS A 145 21.04 8.29 2.61
C HIS A 145 20.46 7.85 3.97
N LEU A 146 19.17 7.51 4.02
CA LEU A 146 18.51 6.96 5.21
C LEU A 146 19.02 5.56 5.56
N LEU A 147 19.42 4.75 4.57
CA LEU A 147 20.05 3.45 4.80
C LEU A 147 21.48 3.56 5.32
N TRP A 148 22.15 4.68 5.05
CA TRP A 148 23.56 4.87 5.35
C TRP A 148 23.81 5.98 6.37
N ILE A 149 22.85 6.20 7.26
CA ILE A 149 23.07 7.04 8.43
C ILE A 149 24.09 6.32 9.31
N LYS A 150 25.34 6.80 9.33
CA LYS A 150 26.30 6.37 10.35
C LYS A 150 25.71 6.79 11.71
N PRO A 151 25.33 5.86 12.59
CA PRO A 151 24.53 6.19 13.78
C PRO A 151 25.33 6.93 14.87
N TRP A 152 26.64 7.12 14.69
CA TRP A 152 27.50 7.71 15.70
C TRP A 152 28.68 8.42 15.04
N LYS A 153 28.70 9.76 15.08
CA LYS A 153 29.99 10.45 15.19
C LYS A 153 30.47 10.16 16.60
N SER A 154 31.54 9.37 16.71
CA SER A 154 32.27 9.18 17.96
C SER A 154 32.47 10.52 18.66
N ALA A 155 31.94 10.62 19.87
CA ALA A 155 32.07 11.78 20.75
C ALA A 155 33.53 12.14 21.11
N ASN A 156 34.53 11.43 20.57
CA ASN A 156 35.94 11.58 20.93
C ASN A 156 36.75 12.50 19.99
N GLU A 157 36.16 13.17 19.01
CA GLU A 157 36.90 14.10 18.13
C GLU A 157 37.09 15.51 18.74
N LYS A 158 36.63 15.74 19.99
CA LYS A 158 36.75 17.05 20.67
C LYS A 158 37.74 17.10 21.84
N GLN A 159 38.53 16.05 22.09
CA GLN A 159 39.52 16.06 23.19
C GLN A 159 40.99 16.15 22.77
N GLU A 160 41.33 16.15 21.48
CA GLU A 160 42.73 16.25 21.02
C GLU A 160 43.21 17.66 20.66
N VAL A 161 42.49 18.71 21.05
CA VAL A 161 43.02 20.09 20.93
C VAL A 161 42.87 20.82 22.25
N LYS A 162 43.84 20.58 23.14
CA LYS A 162 44.51 21.58 23.99
C LYS A 162 45.56 20.87 24.85
N VAL A 163 46.75 20.70 24.26
CA VAL A 163 48.02 20.67 25.02
C VAL A 163 48.54 22.09 25.06
#